data_AF-A0A182ST84-F1
#
_entry.id   AF-A0A182ST84-F1
#
_cell.length_a   1.000
_cell.length_b   1.000
_cell.length_c   1.000
_cell.angle_alpha   90.00
_cell.angle_beta   90.00
_cell.angle_gamma   90.00
#
_symmetry.space_group_name_H-M   'P 1'
#
loop_
_entity.id
_entity.type
_entity.pdbx_description
1 polymer ?
#
loop_
_entity_poly.entity_id
_entity_poly.type
_entity_poly.pdbx_seq_one_letter_code
_entity_poly.pdbx_strand_id
1 'polypeptide(L)'
;MKRSICRLPLFWKIYLPTIAGLILYNEYLIHMYHSFQWAELQCETDSCVKILLVADPQILGNTFDKKLYWPLANFDSDQHLKRTYKRVVQHTTPDVICFLGDLMDEGSVANDVQYAAYFTRFVNIFTQPTANTIM
;
A
#
# COMPACT_ATOMS: atom_id res chain seq x y z
N MET A 1 -9.72 41.13 25.82
CA MET A 1 -9.47 39.74 26.26
C MET A 1 -8.59 39.04 25.22
N LYS A 2 -7.26 39.15 25.35
CA LYS A 2 -6.30 38.56 24.39
C LYS A 2 -6.26 37.06 24.64
N ARG A 3 -6.87 36.26 23.76
CA ARG A 3 -6.77 34.80 23.78
C ARG A 3 -5.29 34.44 23.65
N SER A 4 -4.67 34.03 24.76
CA SER A 4 -3.33 33.46 24.73
C SER A 4 -3.43 32.10 24.02
N ILE A 5 -3.17 32.12 22.72
CA ILE A 5 -2.87 30.91 21.96
C ILE A 5 -1.75 30.20 22.72
N CYS A 6 -2.02 28.98 23.18
CA CYS A 6 -1.07 28.13 23.91
C CYS A 6 0.30 28.20 23.24
N ARG A 7 1.27 28.85 23.90
CA ARG A 7 2.66 28.83 23.43
C ARG A 7 3.18 27.42 23.67
N LEU A 8 3.09 26.57 22.65
CA LEU A 8 3.80 25.30 22.66
C LEU A 8 5.28 25.58 22.96
N PRO A 9 5.89 24.89 23.94
CA PRO A 9 7.31 25.06 24.23
C PRO A 9 8.14 24.74 22.97
N LEU A 10 9.31 25.38 22.86
CA LEU A 10 10.18 25.29 21.69
C LEU A 10 10.48 23.84 21.28
N PHE A 11 10.58 22.94 22.27
CA PHE A 11 10.71 21.50 22.07
C PHE A 11 9.64 20.94 21.11
N TRP A 12 8.35 21.17 21.38
CA TRP A 12 7.28 20.64 20.53
C TRP A 12 7.24 21.28 19.14
N LYS A 13 7.72 22.53 19.01
CA LYS A 13 7.82 23.20 17.70
C LYS A 13 8.88 22.58 16.79
N ILE A 14 9.89 21.91 17.34
CA ILE A 14 10.90 21.18 16.56
C ILE A 14 10.48 19.72 16.42
N TYR A 15 10.03 19.11 17.51
CA TYR A 15 9.73 17.68 17.56
C TYR A 15 8.57 17.27 16.65
N LEU A 16 7.47 18.03 16.66
CA LEU A 16 6.30 17.73 15.82
C LEU A 16 6.61 17.77 14.32
N PRO A 17 7.22 18.84 13.77
CA PRO A 17 7.56 18.84 12.35
C PRO A 17 8.63 17.80 11.99
N THR A 18 9.56 17.45 12.90
CA THR A 18 10.49 16.36 12.62
C THR A 18 9.78 15.01 12.50
N ILE A 19 8.82 14.70 13.38
CA ILE A 19 8.01 13.48 13.25
C ILE A 19 7.19 13.52 11.96
N ALA A 20 6.52 14.64 11.69
CA ALA A 20 5.73 14.78 10.47
C ALA A 20 6.58 14.59 9.20
N GLY A 21 7.80 15.13 9.20
CA GLY A 21 8.76 14.96 8.13
C GLY A 21 9.22 13.51 7.97
N LEU A 22 9.49 12.80 9.07
CA LEU A 22 9.83 11.38 9.05
C LEU A 22 8.68 10.52 8.51
N ILE A 23 7.44 10.77 8.95
CA ILE A 23 6.26 10.06 8.45
C ILE A 23 6.10 10.34 6.95
N LEU A 24 6.15 11.60 6.52
CA LEU A 24 6.04 11.98 5.11
C LEU A 24 7.12 11.30 4.25
N TYR A 25 8.35 11.26 4.76
CA TYR A 25 9.46 10.66 4.03
C TYR A 25 9.28 9.14 3.87
N ASN A 26 9.06 8.43 4.98
CA ASN A 26 8.97 6.97 4.98
C ASN A 26 7.69 6.46 4.31
N GLU A 27 6.56 7.17 4.44
CA GLU A 27 5.28 6.71 3.87
C GLU A 27 5.08 7.09 2.40
N TYR A 28 5.75 8.15 1.92
CA TYR A 28 5.47 8.70 0.59
C TYR A 28 6.73 8.96 -0.24
N LEU A 29 7.66 9.77 0.27
CA LEU A 29 8.77 10.26 -0.56
C LEU A 29 9.71 9.14 -0.99
N ILE A 30 9.99 8.17 -0.11
CA ILE A 30 10.91 7.08 -0.42
C ILE A 30 10.38 6.19 -1.55
N HIS A 31 9.08 5.83 -1.53
CA HIS A 31 8.46 5.03 -2.58
C HIS A 31 8.36 5.79 -3.90
N MET A 32 8.12 7.10 -3.84
CA MET A 32 8.13 7.95 -5.02
C MET A 32 9.52 8.02 -5.64
N TYR A 33 10.57 8.17 -4.82
CA TYR A 33 11.95 8.21 -5.25
C TYR A 33 12.39 6.90 -5.89
N HIS A 34 12.13 5.76 -5.24
CA HIS A 34 12.53 4.45 -5.76
C HIS A 34 11.90 4.11 -7.10
N SER A 35 10.67 4.54 -7.36
CA SER A 35 10.06 4.25 -8.66
C SER A 35 10.75 4.95 -9.83
N PHE A 36 11.44 6.09 -9.59
CA PHE A 36 12.22 6.75 -10.64
C PHE A 36 13.48 5.96 -11.00
N GLN A 37 13.87 4.99 -10.18
CA GLN A 37 15.00 4.10 -10.43
C GLN A 37 14.59 2.81 -11.15
N TRP A 38 13.29 2.60 -11.37
CA TRP A 38 12.80 1.41 -12.08
C TRP A 38 13.14 1.49 -13.56
N ALA A 39 13.53 0.35 -14.13
CA ALA A 39 13.78 0.24 -15.56
C ALA A 39 12.50 0.54 -16.36
N GLU A 40 12.67 1.18 -17.51
CA GLU A 40 11.60 1.28 -18.50
C GLU A 40 11.50 -0.04 -19.27
N LEU A 41 10.29 -0.56 -19.37
CA LEU A 41 10.00 -1.76 -20.16
C LEU A 41 9.76 -1.32 -21.60
N GLN A 42 10.78 -1.43 -22.45
CA GLN A 42 10.66 -1.19 -23.88
C GLN A 42 10.30 -2.48 -24.61
N CYS A 43 9.25 -2.40 -25.42
CA CYS A 43 8.86 -3.49 -26.29
C CYS A 43 9.58 -3.36 -27.63
N GLU A 44 10.37 -4.38 -27.99
CA GLU A 44 11.11 -4.39 -29.26
C GLU A 44 10.22 -4.72 -30.46
N THR A 45 9.04 -5.28 -30.22
CA THR A 45 8.07 -5.69 -31.25
C THR A 45 6.65 -5.26 -30.87
N ASP A 46 5.78 -5.15 -31.88
CA ASP A 46 4.36 -4.80 -31.69
C ASP A 46 3.57 -5.87 -30.91
N SER A 47 4.09 -7.09 -30.77
CA SER A 47 3.47 -8.23 -30.08
C SER A 47 4.13 -8.54 -28.73
N CYS A 48 4.35 -7.50 -27.92
CA CYS A 48 4.96 -7.60 -26.62
C CYS A 48 3.90 -7.82 -25.53
N VAL A 49 4.17 -8.71 -24.57
CA VAL A 49 3.30 -8.96 -23.41
C VAL A 49 4.06 -8.64 -22.15
N LYS A 50 3.53 -7.71 -21.35
CA LYS A 50 4.10 -7.32 -20.05
C LYS A 50 3.37 -8.06 -18.94
N ILE A 51 4.12 -8.84 -18.18
CA ILE A 51 3.60 -9.64 -17.07
C ILE A 51 4.09 -9.02 -15.77
N LEU A 52 3.16 -8.60 -14.91
CA LEU A 52 3.44 -8.19 -13.55
C LEU A 52 3.26 -9.38 -12.60
N LEU A 53 4.35 -9.78 -11.95
CA LEU A 53 4.33 -10.82 -10.93
C LEU A 53 4.25 -10.16 -9.55
N VAL A 54 3.17 -10.42 -8.81
CA VAL A 54 2.96 -9.90 -7.45
C VAL A 54 3.15 -11.05 -6.48
N ALA A 55 4.22 -10.99 -5.68
CA ALA A 55 4.53 -11.99 -4.68
C ALA A 55 4.16 -11.50 -3.28
N ASP A 56 3.73 -12.44 -2.43
CA ASP A 56 3.65 -12.30 -0.97
C ASP A 56 3.01 -10.98 -0.48
N PRO A 57 1.77 -10.66 -0.92
CA PRO A 57 1.10 -9.45 -0.44
C PRO A 57 0.65 -9.58 1.03
N GLN A 58 0.46 -10.81 1.52
CA GLN A 58 0.21 -11.20 2.91
C GLN A 58 -0.67 -10.21 3.71
N ILE A 59 -1.91 -9.99 3.25
CA ILE A 59 -2.79 -9.06 3.97
C ILE A 59 -3.04 -9.56 5.40
N LEU A 60 -2.96 -8.64 6.35
CA LEU A 60 -3.07 -8.95 7.77
C LEU A 60 -4.49 -9.42 8.13
N GLY A 61 -4.56 -10.44 8.98
CA GLY A 61 -5.81 -10.93 9.55
C GLY A 61 -6.25 -10.15 10.80
N ASN A 62 -7.16 -10.72 11.58
CA ASN A 62 -7.68 -10.12 12.82
C ASN A 62 -7.88 -11.14 13.95
N THR A 63 -7.37 -12.36 13.79
CA THR A 63 -7.59 -13.49 14.69
C THR A 63 -6.50 -13.57 15.76
N PHE A 64 -5.24 -13.38 15.37
CA PHE A 64 -4.10 -13.50 16.29
C PHE A 64 -3.63 -12.16 16.87
N ASP A 65 -3.86 -11.04 16.18
CA ASP A 65 -3.53 -9.72 16.73
C ASP A 65 -4.61 -9.26 17.72
N LYS A 66 -4.35 -9.50 19.01
CA LYS A 66 -5.23 -9.08 20.12
C LYS A 66 -4.99 -7.65 20.58
N LYS A 67 -4.13 -6.90 19.91
CA LYS A 67 -3.77 -5.55 20.34
C LYS A 67 -4.86 -4.56 19.95
N LEU A 68 -5.04 -3.53 20.76
CA LEU A 68 -6.06 -2.49 20.51
C LEU A 68 -5.88 -1.78 19.16
N TYR A 69 -4.65 -1.74 18.64
CA TYR A 69 -4.30 -1.03 17.41
C TYR A 69 -4.31 -1.91 16.15
N TRP A 70 -4.76 -3.17 16.23
CA TRP A 70 -4.85 -4.05 15.05
C TRP A 70 -5.60 -3.43 13.85
N PRO A 71 -6.72 -2.67 14.02
CA PRO A 71 -7.42 -2.09 12.87
C PRO A 71 -6.58 -1.03 12.17
N LEU A 72 -5.76 -0.30 12.94
CA LEU A 72 -4.86 0.70 12.40
C LEU A 72 -3.71 0.03 11.64
N ALA A 73 -3.16 -1.07 12.17
CA ALA A 73 -2.13 -1.86 11.48
C ALA A 73 -2.65 -2.42 10.15
N ASN A 74 -3.88 -2.96 10.13
CA ASN A 74 -4.51 -3.46 8.91
C ASN A 74 -4.75 -2.32 7.90
N PHE A 75 -5.25 -1.18 8.35
CA PHE A 75 -5.45 -0.02 7.48
C PHE A 75 -4.15 0.50 6.88
N ASP A 76 -3.10 0.61 7.69
CA ASP A 76 -1.79 1.09 7.27
C ASP A 76 -1.15 0.14 6.25
N SER A 77 -1.14 -1.16 6.55
CA SER A 77 -0.66 -2.22 5.65
C SER A 77 -1.43 -2.25 4.32
N ASP A 78 -2.77 -2.23 4.37
CA ASP A 78 -3.63 -2.22 3.17
C ASP A 78 -3.34 -1.00 2.29
N GLN A 79 -3.19 0.16 2.92
CA GLN A 79 -2.94 1.41 2.21
C GLN A 79 -1.52 1.45 1.62
N HIS A 80 -0.54 0.89 2.33
CA HIS A 80 0.82 0.72 1.81
C HIS A 80 0.83 -0.14 0.54
N LEU A 81 0.25 -1.35 0.61
CA LEU A 81 0.12 -2.27 -0.52
C LEU A 81 -0.61 -1.62 -1.70
N LYS A 82 -1.72 -0.91 -1.43
CA LYS A 82 -2.51 -0.25 -2.47
C LYS A 82 -1.72 0.83 -3.20
N ARG A 83 -0.94 1.65 -2.49
CA ARG A 83 -0.12 2.72 -3.08
C ARG A 83 1.00 2.14 -3.94
N THR A 84 1.74 1.17 -3.42
CA THR A 84 2.88 0.56 -4.13
C THR A 84 2.41 -0.23 -5.35
N TYR A 85 1.33 -1.02 -5.21
CA TYR A 85 0.69 -1.72 -6.31
C TYR A 85 0.21 -0.76 -7.41
N LYS A 86 -0.52 0.30 -7.04
CA LYS A 86 -0.96 1.32 -8.01
C LYS A 86 0.23 1.91 -8.78
N ARG A 87 1.33 2.20 -8.10
CA ARG A 87 2.52 2.80 -8.72
C ARG A 87 3.21 1.86 -9.69
N VAL A 88 3.36 0.57 -9.34
CA VAL A 88 3.96 -0.41 -10.27
C VAL A 88 3.05 -0.68 -11.47
N VAL A 89 1.74 -0.73 -11.28
CA VAL A 89 0.78 -0.89 -12.39
C VAL A 89 0.84 0.33 -13.33
N GLN A 90 0.89 1.54 -12.79
CA GLN A 90 1.01 2.76 -13.60
C GLN A 90 2.35 2.85 -14.34
N HIS A 91 3.44 2.40 -13.72
CA HIS A 91 4.78 2.42 -14.34
C HIS A 91 4.92 1.35 -15.43
N THR A 92 4.46 0.12 -15.17
CA THR A 92 4.67 -1.03 -16.05
C THR A 92 3.58 -1.22 -17.09
N THR A 93 2.36 -0.71 -16.84
CA THR A 93 1.16 -0.91 -17.67
C THR A 93 1.02 -2.36 -18.16
N PRO A 94 0.94 -3.33 -17.23
CA PRO A 94 1.01 -4.75 -17.56
C PRO A 94 -0.26 -5.25 -18.24
N ASP A 95 -0.12 -6.22 -19.13
CA ASP A 95 -1.23 -6.91 -19.79
C ASP A 95 -1.79 -8.05 -18.92
N VAL A 96 -0.91 -8.67 -18.13
CA VAL A 96 -1.24 -9.79 -17.25
C VAL A 96 -0.66 -9.52 -15.86
N ILE A 97 -1.46 -9.78 -14.83
CA ILE A 97 -1.03 -9.69 -13.43
C ILE A 97 -1.18 -11.08 -12.80
N CYS A 98 -0.09 -11.65 -12.32
CA CYS A 98 -0.05 -12.96 -11.68
C CYS A 98 0.30 -12.83 -10.21
N PHE A 99 -0.55 -13.35 -9.33
CA PHE A 99 -0.27 -13.43 -7.90
C PHE A 99 0.40 -14.76 -7.57
N LEU A 100 1.56 -14.71 -6.91
CA LEU A 100 2.45 -15.86 -6.75
C LEU A 100 2.23 -16.69 -5.47
N GLY A 101 1.35 -16.25 -4.56
CA GLY A 101 1.07 -16.96 -3.31
C GLY A 101 1.06 -16.04 -2.10
N ASP A 102 0.89 -16.61 -0.91
CA ASP A 102 0.85 -15.92 0.39
C ASP A 102 -0.02 -14.66 0.38
N LEU A 103 -1.25 -14.85 -0.10
CA LEU A 103 -2.18 -13.75 -0.32
C LEU A 103 -2.68 -13.12 0.99
N MET A 104 -2.86 -13.96 2.01
CA MET A 104 -3.46 -13.61 3.29
C MET A 104 -2.73 -14.35 4.42
N ASP A 105 -2.38 -13.63 5.48
CA ASP A 105 -1.64 -14.19 6.62
C ASP A 105 -2.46 -15.28 7.35
N GLU A 106 -3.73 -15.00 7.60
CA GLU A 106 -4.64 -15.87 8.37
C GLU A 106 -5.65 -16.62 7.50
N GLY A 107 -5.43 -16.68 6.18
CA GLY A 107 -6.39 -17.26 5.24
C GLY A 107 -6.71 -18.74 5.50
N SER A 108 -5.77 -19.49 6.10
CA SER A 108 -5.90 -20.91 6.42
C SER A 108 -6.70 -21.22 7.69
N VAL A 109 -6.84 -20.24 8.59
CA VAL A 109 -7.54 -20.39 9.88
C VAL A 109 -8.84 -19.59 9.95
N ALA A 110 -9.09 -18.74 8.95
CA ALA A 110 -10.29 -17.92 8.87
C ALA A 110 -11.55 -18.78 8.66
N ASN A 111 -12.63 -18.44 9.35
CA ASN A 111 -13.95 -18.94 8.98
C ASN A 111 -14.47 -18.26 7.71
N ASP A 112 -15.57 -18.76 7.13
CA ASP A 112 -16.13 -18.26 5.86
C ASP A 112 -16.39 -16.74 5.86
N VAL A 113 -16.86 -16.19 6.98
CA VAL A 113 -17.16 -14.76 7.12
C VAL A 113 -15.86 -13.93 7.15
N GLN A 114 -14.88 -14.37 7.93
CA GLN A 114 -13.56 -13.72 7.98
C GLN A 114 -12.85 -13.81 6.64
N TYR A 115 -12.87 -14.97 6.00
CA TYR A 115 -12.27 -15.19 4.70
C TYR A 115 -12.89 -14.26 3.64
N ALA A 116 -14.22 -14.15 3.60
CA ALA A 116 -14.90 -13.24 2.70
C ALA A 116 -14.52 -11.76 2.94
N ALA A 117 -14.35 -11.37 4.21
CA ALA A 117 -13.88 -10.02 4.55
C ALA A 117 -12.42 -9.78 4.11
N TYR A 118 -11.53 -10.75 4.31
CA TYR A 118 -10.14 -10.67 3.85
C TYR A 118 -10.06 -10.61 2.33
N PHE A 119 -10.82 -11.45 1.64
CA PHE A 119 -10.92 -11.43 0.18
C PHE A 119 -11.42 -10.09 -0.35
N THR A 120 -12.44 -9.51 0.29
CA THR A 120 -12.96 -8.17 -0.08
C THR A 120 -11.88 -7.10 0.07
N ARG A 121 -11.10 -7.13 1.16
CA ARG A 121 -9.95 -6.22 1.34
C ARG A 121 -8.90 -6.43 0.26
N PHE A 122 -8.53 -7.67 -0.02
CA PHE A 122 -7.57 -8.03 -1.06
C PHE A 122 -7.97 -7.43 -2.42
N VAL A 123 -9.21 -7.64 -2.85
CA VAL A 123 -9.72 -7.10 -4.14
C VAL A 123 -9.72 -5.56 -4.16
N ASN A 124 -10.00 -4.91 -3.02
CA ASN A 124 -9.98 -3.45 -2.91
C ASN A 124 -8.57 -2.84 -2.94
N ILE A 125 -7.55 -3.60 -2.53
CA ILE A 125 -6.14 -3.22 -2.59
C ILE A 125 -5.63 -3.42 -4.01
N PHE A 126 -5.85 -4.62 -4.56
CA PHE A 126 -5.35 -5.05 -5.86
C PHE A 126 -6.38 -4.87 -6.97
N THR A 127 -6.90 -3.64 -7.10
CA THR A 127 -7.90 -3.33 -8.11
C THR A 127 -7.32 -3.52 -9.51
N GLN A 128 -8.00 -4.29 -10.37
CA GLN A 128 -7.51 -4.49 -11.74
C GLN A 128 -7.61 -3.17 -12.52
N PRO A 129 -6.56 -2.78 -13.26
CA PRO A 129 -6.65 -1.66 -14.18
C PRO A 129 -7.64 -2.01 -15.28
N THR A 130 -8.72 -1.23 -15.38
CA THR A 130 -9.62 -1.29 -16.54
C THR A 130 -9.11 -0.33 -17.60
N ALA A 131 -9.51 -0.52 -18.87
CA ALA A 131 -9.10 0.34 -19.98
C ALA A 131 -9.28 1.85 -19.72
N ASN A 132 -10.28 2.22 -18.89
CA ASN A 132 -10.57 3.61 -18.51
C ASN A 132 -9.67 4.17 -17.39
N THR A 133 -8.88 3.33 -16.71
CA THR A 133 -7.99 3.74 -15.60
C THR A 133 -6.56 4.00 -16.07
N ILE A 134 -6.23 3.61 -17.31
CA ILE A 134 -4.90 3.72 -17.93
C ILE A 134 -4.80 4.97 -18.83
N MET A 135 -5.93 5.57 -19.22
CA MET A 135 -5.99 6.87 -19.92
C MET A 135 -6.00 8.04 -18.94
#